data_AF-A0A938BGG2-F1
#
_entry.id   AF-A0A938BGG2-F1
#
_cell.length_a   1.000
_cell.length_b   1.000
_cell.length_c   1.000
_cell.angle_alpha   90.00
_cell.angle_beta   90.00
_cell.angle_gamma   90.00
#
_symmetry.space_group_name_H-M   'P 1'
#
loop_
_entity.id
_entity.type
_entity.pdbx_description
1 polymer ?
#
loop_
_entity_poly.entity_id
_entity_poly.type
_entity_poly.pdbx_seq_one_letter_code
_entity_poly.pdbx_strand_id
1 'polypeptide(L)'
;MIHKAVKALGLLGSSKGRHELKRKTMLRLRNHLMFPIARMTGGVNVFPPKVIAIEPTNRCNLKCEFCARIYWDEAENPEDDIPMELFEKIVPMLENSPKVILQIFGEPLLSKTFYKMLERVKQYDCHVTFNSNGVLLKRKNCEKLVQLGADEIAISIDGTSTFKEIRGIPVEKLIENIKTLHEVKAEYGVTKPEVSIAMVAMRKNVHETVELVDVAASLNVKNMYVAHMEAHADYLIEELLFNHVELAQTHFEIARKRAKEVGVNLVLPPLDKTEYFCHFPFDSLWVNWDGAVRPCCRAVYADTIQVGNLYETSWKDIWNGPQMKQLRRSLLTGEEMIDFCDKCSHRVLCKENLTRILPRGHAYGEAPKTETHTHAETPVNA
;
A
#
# COMPACT_ATOMS: atom_id res chain seq x y z
N MET A 1 32.06 -10.53 10.88
CA MET A 1 30.81 -10.36 11.67
C MET A 1 29.65 -11.26 11.21
N ILE A 2 29.37 -11.37 9.91
CA ILE A 2 28.29 -12.23 9.35
C ILE A 2 28.43 -13.71 9.75
N HIS A 3 29.65 -14.24 9.82
CA HIS A 3 29.92 -15.64 10.16
C HIS A 3 29.57 -16.01 11.62
N LYS A 4 29.59 -15.04 12.55
CA LYS A 4 29.23 -15.28 13.97
C LYS A 4 27.73 -15.25 14.20
N ALA A 5 26.98 -14.45 13.45
CA ALA A 5 25.51 -14.39 13.53
C ALA A 5 24.83 -15.68 13.01
N VAL A 6 25.38 -16.28 11.96
CA VAL A 6 24.87 -17.53 11.36
C VAL A 6 25.08 -18.73 12.29
N LYS A 7 26.11 -18.72 13.14
CA LYS A 7 26.42 -19.81 14.07
C LYS A 7 25.50 -19.84 15.30
N ALA A 8 24.87 -18.71 15.64
CA ALA A 8 23.97 -18.57 16.79
C ALA A 8 22.54 -19.08 16.53
N LEU A 9 22.16 -19.30 15.26
CA LEU A 9 20.79 -19.64 14.85
C LEU A 9 20.53 -21.14 14.62
N GLY A 10 21.48 -22.03 14.91
CA GLY A 10 21.23 -23.49 14.88
C GLY A 10 20.88 -24.10 13.52
N LEU A 11 20.98 -23.35 12.41
CA LEU A 11 20.60 -23.81 11.06
C LEU A 11 21.75 -24.55 10.35
N LEU A 12 22.23 -25.67 10.92
CA LEU A 12 23.03 -26.65 10.17
C LEU A 12 22.11 -27.68 9.49
N GLY A 13 21.18 -27.20 8.67
CA GLY A 13 20.57 -28.00 7.62
C GLY A 13 21.58 -28.23 6.49
N SER A 14 21.43 -29.35 5.77
CA SER A 14 22.30 -29.87 4.70
C SER A 14 22.98 -28.84 3.78
N SER A 15 24.09 -29.21 3.13
CA SER A 15 24.82 -28.36 2.16
C SER A 15 23.90 -27.71 1.11
N LYS A 16 22.84 -28.42 0.67
CA LYS A 16 21.80 -27.90 -0.23
C LYS A 16 21.02 -26.72 0.37
N GLY A 17 20.58 -26.81 1.63
CA GLY A 17 19.84 -25.73 2.31
C GLY A 17 20.65 -24.45 2.50
N ARG A 18 21.96 -24.58 2.76
CA ARG A 18 22.88 -23.41 2.84
C ARG A 18 23.15 -22.76 1.49
N HIS A 19 23.21 -23.55 0.41
CA HIS A 19 23.35 -23.00 -0.95
C HIS A 19 22.08 -22.27 -1.41
N GLU A 20 20.91 -22.83 -1.09
CA GLU A 20 19.63 -22.24 -1.46
C GLU A 20 19.33 -20.94 -0.70
N LEU A 21 19.61 -20.90 0.61
CA LEU A 21 19.48 -19.68 1.41
C LEU A 21 20.43 -18.58 0.91
N LYS A 22 21.71 -18.91 0.65
CA LYS A 22 22.67 -17.96 0.05
C LYS A 22 22.22 -17.46 -1.31
N ARG A 23 21.66 -18.32 -2.17
CA ARG A 23 21.13 -17.94 -3.49
C ARG A 23 19.94 -16.99 -3.37
N LYS A 24 18.98 -17.28 -2.47
CA LYS A 24 17.82 -16.42 -2.18
C LYS A 24 18.26 -15.05 -1.65
N THR A 25 19.20 -15.01 -0.70
CA THR A 25 19.78 -13.74 -0.20
C THR A 25 20.51 -12.96 -1.29
N MET A 26 21.25 -13.63 -2.18
CA MET A 26 21.96 -12.97 -3.30
C MET A 26 21.00 -12.42 -4.37
N LEU A 27 19.90 -13.12 -4.68
CA LEU A 27 18.87 -12.63 -5.61
C LEU A 27 18.17 -11.38 -5.04
N ARG A 28 17.84 -11.41 -3.74
CA ARG A 28 17.24 -10.27 -3.03
C ARG A 28 18.19 -9.07 -2.94
N LEU A 29 19.47 -9.32 -2.62
CA LEU A 29 20.50 -8.28 -2.59
C LEU A 29 20.74 -7.67 -3.97
N ARG A 30 20.81 -8.49 -5.02
CA ARG A 30 20.90 -8.02 -6.41
C ARG A 30 19.70 -7.15 -6.78
N ASN A 31 18.48 -7.57 -6.44
CA ASN A 31 17.27 -6.79 -6.69
C ASN A 31 17.25 -5.46 -5.90
N HIS A 32 17.78 -5.44 -4.68
CA HIS A 32 17.95 -4.23 -3.90
C HIS A 32 18.94 -3.24 -4.54
N LEU A 33 20.08 -3.74 -5.04
CA LEU A 33 21.15 -2.93 -5.66
C LEU A 33 20.83 -2.46 -7.07
N MET A 34 19.98 -3.18 -7.79
CA MET A 34 19.71 -2.91 -9.21
C MET A 34 18.65 -1.83 -9.43
N PHE A 35 17.84 -1.50 -8.42
CA PHE A 35 16.92 -0.37 -8.50
C PHE A 35 17.67 0.98 -8.60
N PRO A 36 18.67 1.29 -7.74
CA PRO A 36 19.54 2.44 -7.94
C PRO A 36 20.26 2.43 -9.29
N ILE A 37 20.73 1.27 -9.75
CA ILE A 37 21.44 1.15 -11.04
C ILE A 37 20.49 1.44 -12.20
N ALA A 38 19.31 0.83 -12.24
CA ALA A 38 18.28 1.10 -13.26
C ALA A 38 17.92 2.60 -13.29
N ARG A 39 17.79 3.23 -12.12
CA ARG A 39 17.59 4.68 -12.01
C ARG A 39 18.76 5.49 -12.55
N MET A 40 20.01 5.11 -12.24
CA MET A 40 21.22 5.81 -12.70
C MET A 40 21.48 5.64 -14.21
N THR A 41 21.08 4.50 -14.79
CA THR A 41 21.35 4.16 -16.19
C THR A 41 20.14 4.36 -17.11
N GLY A 42 19.01 4.87 -16.61
CA GLY A 42 17.75 4.96 -17.36
C GLY A 42 17.17 3.60 -17.78
N GLY A 43 17.54 2.52 -17.08
CA GLY A 43 17.08 1.17 -17.35
C GLY A 43 15.63 0.94 -16.94
N VAL A 44 14.80 0.45 -17.85
CA VAL A 44 13.37 0.15 -17.60
C VAL A 44 13.09 -1.35 -17.34
N ASN A 45 14.08 -2.21 -17.60
CA ASN A 45 14.05 -3.61 -17.21
C ASN A 45 14.51 -3.73 -15.75
N VAL A 46 13.70 -4.39 -14.93
CA VAL A 46 14.01 -4.56 -13.50
C VAL A 46 13.92 -6.02 -13.09
N PHE A 47 14.55 -6.34 -11.96
CA PHE A 47 14.47 -7.65 -11.33
C PHE A 47 13.03 -7.94 -10.87
N PRO A 48 12.70 -9.22 -10.57
CA PRO A 48 11.35 -9.57 -10.12
C PRO A 48 10.85 -8.66 -8.99
N PRO A 49 9.55 -8.40 -8.89
CA PRO A 49 9.02 -7.45 -7.89
C PRO A 49 9.41 -7.87 -6.46
N LYS A 50 9.69 -6.89 -5.61
CA LYS A 50 10.00 -7.11 -4.19
C LYS A 50 8.73 -7.31 -3.36
N VAL A 51 7.65 -6.69 -3.79
CA VAL A 51 6.34 -6.76 -3.16
C VAL A 51 5.34 -7.33 -4.16
N ILE A 52 4.56 -8.30 -3.73
CA ILE A 52 3.42 -8.80 -4.51
C ILE A 52 2.18 -8.53 -3.68
N ALA A 53 1.28 -7.72 -4.20
CA ALA A 53 -0.06 -7.57 -3.63
C ALA A 53 -1.02 -8.48 -4.39
N ILE A 54 -1.83 -9.24 -3.66
CA ILE A 54 -2.76 -10.21 -4.21
C ILE A 54 -4.10 -9.93 -3.55
N GLU A 55 -5.13 -9.73 -4.35
CA GLU A 55 -6.51 -9.54 -3.89
C GLU A 55 -7.17 -10.90 -3.64
N PRO A 56 -7.38 -11.32 -2.38
CA PRO A 56 -8.00 -12.62 -2.11
C PRO A 56 -9.46 -12.68 -2.52
N THR A 57 -10.10 -11.51 -2.49
CA THR A 57 -11.52 -11.26 -2.74
C THR A 57 -11.70 -9.76 -2.86
N ASN A 58 -12.63 -9.31 -3.70
CA ASN A 58 -13.13 -7.95 -3.60
C ASN A 58 -14.35 -7.84 -2.67
N ARG A 59 -14.98 -8.94 -2.24
CA ARG A 59 -16.13 -8.98 -1.31
C ARG A 59 -15.80 -8.39 0.07
N CYS A 60 -16.76 -7.69 0.69
CA CYS A 60 -16.61 -7.02 1.98
C CYS A 60 -17.95 -6.99 2.72
N ASN A 61 -17.89 -7.14 4.05
CA ASN A 61 -19.06 -7.11 4.93
C ASN A 61 -19.36 -5.70 5.49
N LEU A 62 -18.64 -4.67 5.04
CA LEU A 62 -18.87 -3.26 5.35
C LEU A 62 -19.01 -2.43 4.06
N LYS A 63 -19.68 -1.28 4.19
CA LYS A 63 -19.85 -0.27 3.14
C LYS A 63 -19.34 1.08 3.65
N CYS A 64 -18.03 1.18 3.89
CA CYS A 64 -17.43 2.40 4.44
C CYS A 64 -17.63 3.59 3.49
N GLU A 65 -17.94 4.76 4.04
CA GLU A 65 -18.32 5.96 3.28
C GLU A 65 -17.31 6.30 2.19
N PHE A 66 -16.01 6.34 2.48
CA PHE A 66 -14.98 6.69 1.50
C PHE A 66 -14.56 5.54 0.56
N CYS A 67 -15.11 4.33 0.73
CA CYS A 67 -14.59 3.16 0.04
C CYS A 67 -15.00 3.18 -1.43
N ALA A 68 -14.05 3.26 -2.35
CA ALA A 68 -14.32 3.23 -3.79
C ALA A 68 -15.20 2.07 -4.26
N ARG A 69 -15.16 0.96 -3.52
CA ARG A 69 -15.93 -0.26 -3.74
C ARG A 69 -17.45 -0.06 -3.72
N ILE A 70 -17.96 1.01 -3.11
CA ILE A 70 -19.39 1.33 -3.11
C ILE A 70 -19.79 2.28 -4.25
N TYR A 71 -18.81 2.75 -5.05
CA TYR A 71 -18.99 3.72 -6.14
C TYR A 71 -18.64 3.15 -7.52
N TRP A 72 -18.02 1.97 -7.59
CA TRP A 72 -17.68 1.36 -8.87
C TRP A 72 -18.91 0.77 -9.57
N ASP A 73 -18.79 0.53 -10.88
CA ASP A 73 -19.79 -0.21 -11.62
C ASP A 73 -19.71 -1.71 -11.25
N GLU A 74 -20.82 -2.27 -10.73
CA GLU A 74 -20.89 -3.67 -10.30
C GLU A 74 -20.80 -4.66 -11.48
N ALA A 75 -21.25 -4.27 -12.67
CA ALA A 75 -21.16 -5.12 -13.86
C ALA A 75 -19.70 -5.20 -14.37
N GLU A 76 -18.94 -4.11 -14.21
CA GLU A 76 -17.50 -4.09 -14.51
C GLU A 76 -16.63 -4.69 -13.39
N ASN A 77 -17.12 -4.72 -12.14
CA ASN A 77 -16.37 -5.19 -10.98
C ASN A 77 -17.19 -6.22 -10.15
N PRO A 78 -17.57 -7.38 -10.74
CA PRO A 78 -18.36 -8.38 -10.04
C PRO A 78 -17.65 -8.91 -8.80
N GLU A 79 -18.43 -9.28 -7.78
CA GLU A 79 -17.89 -9.75 -6.51
C GLU A 79 -17.48 -11.23 -6.55
N ASP A 80 -16.20 -11.54 -6.33
CA ASP A 80 -15.70 -12.93 -6.25
C ASP A 80 -14.37 -13.06 -5.46
N ASP A 81 -13.93 -14.30 -5.27
CA ASP A 81 -12.64 -14.68 -4.70
C ASP A 81 -11.64 -15.04 -5.81
N ILE A 82 -10.35 -14.79 -5.57
CA ILE A 82 -9.31 -15.33 -6.45
C ILE A 82 -9.34 -16.87 -6.40
N PRO A 83 -9.45 -17.57 -7.56
CA PRO A 83 -9.37 -19.02 -7.57
C PRO A 83 -7.94 -19.50 -7.29
N MET A 84 -7.80 -20.62 -6.59
CA MET A 84 -6.47 -21.18 -6.27
C MET A 84 -5.64 -21.50 -7.53
N GLU A 85 -6.28 -21.86 -8.64
CA GLU A 85 -5.62 -22.08 -9.92
C GLU A 85 -4.86 -20.83 -10.39
N LEU A 86 -5.53 -19.67 -10.33
CA LEU A 86 -4.91 -18.39 -10.67
C LEU A 86 -3.80 -18.03 -9.68
N PHE A 87 -4.03 -18.26 -8.38
CA PHE A 87 -3.01 -18.03 -7.36
C PHE A 87 -1.73 -18.86 -7.60
N GLU A 88 -1.83 -20.12 -8.05
CA GLU A 88 -0.65 -20.94 -8.35
C GLU A 88 0.19 -20.37 -9.51
N LYS A 89 -0.38 -19.53 -10.39
CA LYS A 89 0.40 -18.78 -11.40
C LYS A 89 1.29 -17.69 -10.78
N ILE A 90 0.95 -17.21 -9.58
CA ILE A 90 1.70 -16.19 -8.82
C ILE A 90 2.85 -16.83 -8.02
N VAL A 91 2.68 -18.08 -7.58
CA VAL A 91 3.65 -18.79 -6.72
C VAL A 91 5.11 -18.72 -7.19
N PRO A 92 5.45 -18.83 -8.49
CA PRO A 92 6.84 -18.69 -8.95
C PRO A 92 7.48 -17.33 -8.64
N MET A 93 6.68 -16.29 -8.44
CA MET A 93 7.17 -14.96 -8.05
C MET A 93 7.62 -14.92 -6.59
N LEU A 94 6.98 -15.71 -5.70
CA LEU A 94 7.24 -15.74 -4.26
C LEU A 94 8.69 -16.12 -3.92
N GLU A 95 9.35 -16.91 -4.77
CA GLU A 95 10.78 -17.25 -4.60
C GLU A 95 11.69 -16.02 -4.55
N ASN A 96 11.29 -14.93 -5.21
CA ASN A 96 12.10 -13.73 -5.38
C ASN A 96 11.61 -12.56 -4.51
N SER A 97 10.38 -12.61 -4.02
CA SER A 97 9.73 -11.49 -3.34
C SER A 97 9.79 -11.63 -1.82
N PRO A 98 10.45 -10.71 -1.10
CA PRO A 98 10.48 -10.75 0.36
C PRO A 98 9.14 -10.43 1.03
N LYS A 99 8.21 -9.75 0.37
CA LYS A 99 6.94 -9.29 0.96
C LYS A 99 5.75 -9.66 0.10
N VAL A 100 4.71 -10.19 0.74
CA VAL A 100 3.40 -10.45 0.13
C VAL A 100 2.34 -9.70 0.92
N ILE A 101 1.49 -8.96 0.20
CA ILE A 101 0.30 -8.32 0.74
C ILE A 101 -0.89 -9.16 0.28
N LEU A 102 -1.58 -9.84 1.21
CA LEU A 102 -2.78 -10.62 0.89
C LEU A 102 -4.04 -9.75 1.05
N GLN A 103 -4.03 -8.59 0.40
CA GLN A 103 -5.13 -7.63 0.40
C GLN A 103 -4.92 -6.58 -0.71
N ILE A 104 -6.01 -6.16 -1.36
CA ILE A 104 -6.08 -4.97 -2.23
C ILE A 104 -7.37 -4.22 -1.89
N PHE A 105 -8.53 -4.74 -2.33
CA PHE A 105 -9.83 -4.41 -1.78
C PHE A 105 -10.38 -5.57 -0.94
N GLY A 106 -11.68 -5.49 -0.64
CA GLY A 106 -12.42 -6.50 0.08
C GLY A 106 -12.01 -6.63 1.56
N GLU A 107 -12.66 -7.58 2.21
CA GLU A 107 -12.26 -8.11 3.51
C GLU A 107 -11.62 -9.49 3.28
N PRO A 108 -10.29 -9.63 3.43
CA PRO A 108 -9.60 -10.87 3.10
C PRO A 108 -10.11 -12.08 3.91
N LEU A 109 -10.61 -11.87 5.14
CA LEU A 109 -11.15 -12.93 5.98
C LEU A 109 -12.51 -13.49 5.51
N LEU A 110 -13.15 -12.88 4.51
CA LEU A 110 -14.33 -13.43 3.82
C LEU A 110 -13.98 -14.40 2.68
N SER A 111 -12.75 -14.32 2.16
CA SER A 111 -12.32 -15.14 1.03
C SER A 111 -12.24 -16.61 1.42
N LYS A 112 -12.78 -17.48 0.57
CA LYS A 112 -12.70 -18.94 0.71
C LYS A 112 -11.27 -19.46 0.48
N THR A 113 -10.43 -18.69 -0.19
CA THR A 113 -9.06 -19.08 -0.56
C THR A 113 -8.00 -18.45 0.35
N PHE A 114 -8.32 -17.41 1.13
CA PHE A 114 -7.34 -16.66 1.95
C PHE A 114 -6.42 -17.55 2.79
N TYR A 115 -6.96 -18.46 3.60
CA TYR A 115 -6.14 -19.31 4.47
C TYR A 115 -5.27 -20.29 3.69
N LYS A 116 -5.73 -20.78 2.54
CA LYS A 116 -4.93 -21.65 1.65
C LYS A 116 -3.79 -20.88 1.02
N MET A 117 -4.04 -19.63 0.62
CA MET A 117 -3.00 -18.73 0.11
C MET A 117 -1.98 -18.41 1.20
N LEU A 118 -2.43 -18.07 2.41
CA LEU A 118 -1.54 -17.82 3.55
C LEU A 118 -0.65 -19.04 3.81
N GLU A 119 -1.22 -20.22 3.99
CA GLU A 119 -0.47 -21.47 4.16
C GLU A 119 0.56 -21.67 3.06
N ARG A 120 0.15 -21.47 1.80
CA ARG A 120 1.02 -21.64 0.63
C ARG A 120 2.15 -20.61 0.58
N VAL A 121 1.89 -19.34 0.87
CA VAL A 121 2.93 -18.29 0.93
C VAL A 121 3.93 -18.57 2.06
N LYS A 122 3.47 -19.07 3.21
CA LYS A 122 4.34 -19.36 4.36
C LYS A 122 5.27 -20.57 4.15
N GLN A 123 5.10 -21.33 3.07
CA GLN A 123 6.11 -22.30 2.61
C GLN A 123 7.34 -21.61 1.99
N TYR A 124 7.26 -20.31 1.71
CA TYR A 124 8.34 -19.47 1.22
C TYR A 124 8.83 -18.52 2.32
N ASP A 125 10.05 -18.01 2.16
CA ASP A 125 10.66 -17.03 3.07
C ASP A 125 10.10 -15.61 2.81
N CYS A 126 8.78 -15.49 2.89
CA CYS A 126 8.02 -14.27 2.65
C CYS A 126 7.45 -13.73 3.96
N HIS A 127 7.52 -12.41 4.11
CA HIS A 127 6.78 -11.67 5.11
C HIS A 127 5.37 -11.36 4.59
N VAL A 128 4.34 -11.84 5.30
CA VAL A 128 2.94 -11.71 4.90
C VAL A 128 2.23 -10.66 5.74
N THR A 129 1.67 -9.66 5.07
CA THR A 129 0.85 -8.61 5.68
C THR A 129 -0.50 -8.52 5.00
N PHE A 130 -1.52 -8.04 5.70
CA PHE A 130 -2.82 -7.72 5.12
C PHE A 130 -3.56 -6.73 6.01
N ASN A 131 -4.45 -5.97 5.39
CA ASN A 131 -5.37 -5.08 6.10
C ASN A 131 -6.70 -5.81 6.34
N SER A 132 -7.35 -5.57 7.47
CA SER A 132 -8.69 -6.09 7.76
C SER A 132 -9.53 -5.01 8.41
N ASN A 133 -10.83 -5.01 8.12
CA ASN A 133 -11.82 -4.23 8.85
C ASN A 133 -12.03 -4.72 10.29
N GLY A 134 -11.42 -5.86 10.67
CA GLY A 134 -11.36 -6.35 12.03
C GLY A 134 -12.65 -7.03 12.52
N VAL A 135 -13.78 -6.95 11.81
CA VAL A 135 -15.06 -7.53 12.26
C VAL A 135 -14.98 -9.05 12.43
N LEU A 136 -14.23 -9.71 11.54
CA LEU A 136 -14.07 -11.16 11.49
C LEU A 136 -12.89 -11.67 12.32
N LEU A 137 -12.21 -10.83 13.10
CA LEU A 137 -11.19 -11.25 14.06
C LEU A 137 -11.84 -11.86 15.33
N LYS A 138 -12.64 -12.89 15.09
CA LYS A 138 -13.21 -13.77 16.12
C LYS A 138 -12.22 -14.89 16.38
N ARG A 139 -12.31 -15.49 17.58
CA ARG A 139 -11.41 -16.56 18.07
C ARG A 139 -10.98 -17.57 17.00
N LYS A 140 -11.94 -18.18 16.29
CA LYS A 140 -11.67 -19.15 15.21
C LYS A 140 -10.71 -18.62 14.12
N ASN A 141 -10.89 -17.37 13.70
CA ASN A 141 -10.05 -16.77 12.66
C ASN A 141 -8.70 -16.32 13.25
N CYS A 142 -8.68 -15.79 14.48
CA CYS A 142 -7.44 -15.47 15.19
C CYS A 142 -6.56 -16.71 15.38
N GLU A 143 -7.13 -17.84 15.78
CA GLU A 143 -6.42 -19.12 15.92
C GLU A 143 -5.80 -19.57 14.59
N LYS A 144 -6.55 -19.51 13.48
CA LYS A 144 -6.01 -19.83 12.16
C LYS A 144 -4.86 -18.92 11.74
N LEU A 145 -5.00 -17.61 11.95
CA LEU A 145 -3.96 -16.63 11.62
C LEU A 145 -2.66 -16.88 12.39
N VAL A 146 -2.79 -17.19 13.69
CA VAL A 146 -1.67 -17.54 14.58
C VAL A 146 -1.03 -18.86 14.15
N GLN A 147 -1.82 -19.91 13.95
CA GLN A 147 -1.34 -21.25 13.56
C GLN A 147 -0.61 -21.24 12.22
N LEU A 148 -1.15 -20.50 11.24
CA LEU A 148 -0.54 -20.40 9.91
C LEU A 148 0.66 -19.43 9.87
N GLY A 149 0.89 -18.66 10.93
CA GLY A 149 2.06 -17.78 11.03
C GLY A 149 1.95 -16.52 10.17
N ALA A 150 0.79 -15.87 10.16
CA ALA A 150 0.67 -14.50 9.63
C ALA A 150 1.66 -13.56 10.33
N ASP A 151 2.30 -12.65 9.59
CA ASP A 151 3.36 -11.81 10.17
C ASP A 151 2.83 -10.47 10.69
N GLU A 152 1.98 -9.79 9.92
CA GLU A 152 1.43 -8.48 10.26
C GLU A 152 -0.04 -8.37 9.85
N ILE A 153 -0.84 -7.72 10.70
CA ILE A 153 -2.21 -7.33 10.41
C ILE A 153 -2.41 -5.85 10.76
N ALA A 154 -2.86 -5.05 9.79
CA ALA A 154 -3.31 -3.69 10.04
C ALA A 154 -4.84 -3.66 10.13
N ILE A 155 -5.36 -3.23 11.27
CA ILE A 155 -6.80 -3.17 11.54
C ILE A 155 -7.28 -1.76 11.26
N SER A 156 -8.27 -1.63 10.39
CA SER A 156 -8.73 -0.33 9.95
C SER A 156 -9.69 0.31 10.96
N ILE A 157 -9.23 1.39 11.62
CA ILE A 157 -9.99 2.17 12.61
C ILE A 157 -9.86 3.64 12.22
N ASP A 158 -10.97 4.29 11.84
CA ASP A 158 -10.98 5.66 11.31
C ASP A 158 -11.50 6.70 12.32
N GLY A 159 -11.20 6.49 13.59
CA GLY A 159 -11.70 7.32 14.70
C GLY A 159 -12.40 6.47 15.76
N THR A 160 -13.03 7.13 16.70
CA THR A 160 -13.82 6.51 17.78
C THR A 160 -15.28 6.88 17.64
N SER A 161 -15.62 8.15 17.82
CA SER A 161 -16.98 8.67 17.79
C SER A 161 -17.55 8.74 16.36
N THR A 162 -16.74 9.16 15.38
CA THR A 162 -17.14 9.17 13.95
C THR A 162 -17.09 7.78 13.30
N PHE A 163 -16.51 6.77 13.97
CA PHE A 163 -16.28 5.46 13.37
C PHE A 163 -17.57 4.78 12.90
N LYS A 164 -18.65 4.88 13.69
CA LYS A 164 -19.95 4.29 13.34
C LYS A 164 -20.57 4.95 12.12
N GLU A 165 -20.42 6.26 11.97
CA GLU A 165 -20.88 6.99 10.79
C GLU A 165 -20.09 6.54 9.55
N ILE A 166 -18.76 6.52 9.65
CA ILE A 166 -17.84 6.23 8.54
C ILE A 166 -17.90 4.75 8.11
N ARG A 167 -17.96 3.80 9.06
CA ARG A 167 -17.85 2.36 8.81
C ARG A 167 -19.12 1.56 9.05
N GLY A 168 -20.18 2.19 9.58
CA GLY A 168 -21.48 1.55 9.83
C GLY A 168 -21.53 0.63 11.06
N ILE A 169 -20.46 0.57 11.87
CA ILE A 169 -20.38 -0.30 13.06
C ILE A 169 -19.73 0.42 14.25
N PRO A 170 -20.06 0.05 15.50
CA PRO A 170 -19.40 0.60 16.69
C PRO A 170 -17.93 0.15 16.79
N VAL A 171 -17.04 1.06 17.20
CA VAL A 171 -15.58 0.81 17.30
C VAL A 171 -15.25 -0.19 18.40
N GLU A 172 -16.09 -0.27 19.43
CA GLU A 172 -15.95 -1.15 20.59
C GLU A 172 -15.85 -2.63 20.18
N LYS A 173 -16.58 -3.02 19.12
CA LYS A 173 -16.50 -4.38 18.57
C LYS A 173 -15.11 -4.72 18.02
N LEU A 174 -14.42 -3.75 17.42
CA LEU A 174 -13.07 -3.95 16.91
C LEU A 174 -12.06 -4.00 18.05
N ILE A 175 -12.23 -3.16 19.07
CA ILE A 175 -11.42 -3.17 20.30
C ILE A 175 -11.50 -4.56 20.96
N GLU A 176 -12.69 -5.15 21.09
CA GLU A 176 -12.88 -6.51 21.61
C GLU A 176 -12.20 -7.58 20.75
N ASN A 177 -12.31 -7.45 19.43
CA ASN A 177 -11.69 -8.39 18.50
C ASN A 177 -10.15 -8.29 18.51
N ILE A 178 -9.57 -7.11 18.71
CA ILE A 178 -8.13 -6.91 18.91
C ILE A 178 -7.68 -7.63 20.18
N LYS A 179 -8.40 -7.46 21.29
CA LYS A 179 -8.14 -8.16 22.55
C LYS A 179 -8.19 -9.69 22.36
N THR A 180 -9.19 -10.18 21.63
CA THR A 180 -9.30 -11.61 21.28
C THR A 180 -8.05 -12.12 20.55
N LEU A 181 -7.50 -11.35 19.60
CA LEU A 181 -6.27 -11.72 18.91
C LEU A 181 -5.06 -11.76 19.87
N HIS A 182 -4.94 -10.79 20.78
CA HIS A 182 -3.89 -10.80 21.80
C HIS A 182 -3.99 -12.00 22.75
N GLU A 183 -5.20 -12.36 23.19
CA GLU A 183 -5.44 -13.54 24.03
C GLU A 183 -5.00 -14.83 23.33
N VAL A 184 -5.41 -15.02 22.07
CA VAL A 184 -5.00 -16.20 21.27
C VAL A 184 -3.48 -16.23 21.12
N LYS A 185 -2.83 -15.10 20.83
CA LYS A 185 -1.36 -15.03 20.74
C LYS A 185 -0.68 -15.47 22.04
N ALA A 186 -1.20 -15.03 23.17
CA ALA A 186 -0.68 -15.39 24.49
C ALA A 186 -0.84 -16.89 24.78
N GLU A 187 -2.00 -17.47 24.49
CA GLU A 187 -2.27 -18.91 24.68
C GLU A 187 -1.34 -19.80 23.85
N TYR A 188 -1.03 -19.38 22.61
CA TYR A 188 -0.11 -20.11 21.73
C TYR A 188 1.37 -19.78 22.01
N GLY A 189 1.66 -18.86 22.94
CA GLY A 189 3.02 -18.46 23.29
C GLY A 189 3.76 -17.74 22.16
N VAL A 190 3.04 -17.02 21.29
CA VAL A 190 3.61 -16.32 20.13
C VAL A 190 3.42 -14.80 20.20
N THR A 191 4.30 -14.06 19.52
CA THR A 191 4.21 -12.59 19.41
C THR A 191 3.59 -12.13 18.10
N LYS A 192 3.38 -13.03 17.13
CA LYS A 192 2.82 -12.76 15.81
C LYS A 192 1.36 -13.25 15.67
N PRO A 193 0.55 -12.65 14.78
CA PRO A 193 0.89 -11.51 13.92
C PRO A 193 1.10 -10.21 14.71
N GLU A 194 2.00 -9.34 14.25
CA GLU A 194 2.10 -7.96 14.72
C GLU A 194 0.82 -7.22 14.37
N VAL A 195 0.30 -6.43 15.30
CA VAL A 195 -0.95 -5.69 15.12
C VAL A 195 -0.61 -4.22 14.97
N SER A 196 -1.21 -3.58 13.97
CA SER A 196 -1.12 -2.16 13.67
C SER A 196 -2.52 -1.58 13.51
N ILE A 197 -2.70 -0.28 13.77
CA ILE A 197 -3.94 0.44 13.42
C ILE A 197 -3.71 1.23 12.14
N ALA A 198 -4.68 1.20 11.23
CA ALA A 198 -4.68 2.01 10.02
C ALA A 198 -5.91 2.93 9.99
N MET A 199 -5.68 4.23 9.80
CA MET A 199 -6.71 5.25 9.70
C MET A 199 -6.67 5.90 8.32
N VAL A 200 -7.82 6.02 7.67
CA VAL A 200 -8.02 6.94 6.56
C VAL A 200 -8.50 8.26 7.14
N ALA A 201 -7.67 9.29 7.05
CA ALA A 201 -7.96 10.59 7.60
C ALA A 201 -8.74 11.45 6.60
N MET A 202 -9.81 12.04 7.13
CA MET A 202 -10.81 12.88 6.50
C MET A 202 -10.95 14.16 7.33
N ARG A 203 -11.48 15.23 6.75
CA ARG A 203 -11.83 16.44 7.51
C ARG A 203 -12.65 16.09 8.76
N LYS A 204 -13.66 15.23 8.61
CA LYS A 204 -14.57 14.87 9.72
C LYS A 204 -13.91 14.13 10.87
N ASN A 205 -12.83 13.38 10.68
CA ASN A 205 -12.27 12.49 11.73
C ASN A 205 -10.82 12.83 12.13
N VAL A 206 -10.14 13.73 11.43
CA VAL A 206 -8.71 14.02 11.66
C VAL A 206 -8.43 14.48 13.11
N HIS A 207 -9.42 15.11 13.74
CA HIS A 207 -9.35 15.53 15.13
C HIS A 207 -9.25 14.37 16.13
N GLU A 208 -9.75 13.18 15.77
CA GLU A 208 -9.71 11.98 16.59
C GLU A 208 -8.40 11.20 16.49
N THR A 209 -7.44 11.65 15.66
CA THR A 209 -6.12 11.01 15.53
C THR A 209 -5.42 10.90 16.90
N VAL A 210 -5.58 11.90 17.77
CA VAL A 210 -4.98 11.94 19.12
C VAL A 210 -5.59 10.87 20.02
N GLU A 211 -6.92 10.77 20.04
CA GLU A 211 -7.63 9.76 20.84
C GLU A 211 -7.33 8.35 20.34
N LEU A 212 -7.23 8.17 19.02
CA LEU A 212 -6.91 6.87 18.44
C LEU A 212 -5.48 6.41 18.77
N VAL A 213 -4.54 7.34 18.98
CA VAL A 213 -3.21 7.04 19.54
C VAL A 213 -3.32 6.49 20.98
N ASP A 214 -4.20 7.07 21.80
CA ASP A 214 -4.46 6.56 23.16
C ASP A 214 -5.11 5.18 23.14
N VAL A 215 -6.06 4.96 22.23
CA VAL A 215 -6.65 3.64 22.00
C VAL A 215 -5.58 2.62 21.61
N ALA A 216 -4.69 2.97 20.67
CA ALA A 216 -3.58 2.09 20.26
C ALA A 216 -2.70 1.70 21.45
N ALA A 217 -2.30 2.68 22.27
CA ALA A 217 -1.48 2.44 23.46
C ALA A 217 -2.20 1.53 24.47
N SER A 218 -3.49 1.79 24.73
CA SER A 218 -4.32 0.99 25.65
C SER A 218 -4.47 -0.48 25.23
N LEU A 219 -4.37 -0.74 23.92
CA LEU A 219 -4.44 -2.07 23.32
C LEU A 219 -3.07 -2.73 23.16
N ASN A 220 -1.98 -2.09 23.60
CA ASN A 220 -0.61 -2.55 23.36
C ASN A 220 -0.30 -2.72 21.85
N VAL A 221 -0.87 -1.84 21.03
CA VAL A 221 -0.59 -1.73 19.60
C VAL A 221 0.47 -0.66 19.39
N LYS A 222 1.62 -1.06 18.84
CA LYS A 222 2.80 -0.19 18.75
C LYS A 222 2.85 0.67 17.51
N ASN A 223 2.17 0.28 16.43
CA ASN A 223 2.23 0.98 15.15
C ASN A 223 0.86 1.50 14.76
N MET A 224 0.82 2.76 14.34
CA MET A 224 -0.37 3.39 13.78
C MET A 224 0.00 4.12 12.49
N TYR A 225 -0.76 3.86 11.43
CA TYR A 225 -0.57 4.44 10.11
C TYR A 225 -1.78 5.30 9.76
N VAL A 226 -1.53 6.52 9.33
CA VAL A 226 -2.56 7.42 8.82
C VAL A 226 -2.34 7.61 7.33
N ALA A 227 -3.40 7.51 6.55
CA ALA A 227 -3.40 7.69 5.10
C ALA A 227 -4.38 8.79 4.69
N HIS A 228 -4.11 9.46 3.57
CA HIS A 228 -5.07 10.37 2.94
C HIS A 228 -6.24 9.59 2.35
N MET A 229 -7.45 10.12 2.53
CA MET A 229 -8.62 9.71 1.80
C MET A 229 -8.49 10.04 0.30
N GLU A 230 -9.10 9.22 -0.55
CA GLU A 230 -9.40 9.56 -1.94
C GLU A 230 -10.90 9.79 -2.11
N ALA A 231 -11.25 10.81 -2.90
CA ALA A 231 -12.64 11.12 -3.21
C ALA A 231 -13.08 10.31 -4.44
N HIS A 232 -14.09 9.47 -4.24
CA HIS A 232 -14.72 8.64 -5.29
C HIS A 232 -16.15 9.09 -5.62
N ALA A 233 -16.58 10.20 -5.01
CA ALA A 233 -17.84 10.90 -5.27
C ALA A 233 -17.66 12.39 -4.96
N ASP A 234 -18.43 13.25 -5.64
CA ASP A 234 -18.26 14.71 -5.53
C ASP A 234 -18.38 15.24 -4.10
N TYR A 235 -19.31 14.69 -3.32
CA TYR A 235 -19.51 15.12 -1.92
C TYR A 235 -18.32 14.76 -1.00
N LEU A 236 -17.48 13.79 -1.38
CA LEU A 236 -16.28 13.42 -0.64
C LEU A 236 -15.12 14.40 -0.87
N ILE A 237 -15.17 15.23 -1.92
CA ILE A 237 -14.10 16.21 -2.19
C ILE A 237 -13.88 17.13 -0.98
N GLU A 238 -14.96 17.49 -0.31
CA GLU A 238 -14.96 18.32 0.89
C GLU A 238 -14.29 17.67 2.10
N GLU A 239 -14.20 16.33 2.13
CA GLU A 239 -13.55 15.56 3.20
C GLU A 239 -12.03 15.40 2.99
N LEU A 240 -11.49 15.81 1.82
CA LEU A 240 -10.07 15.73 1.53
C LEU A 240 -9.26 16.68 2.42
N LEU A 241 -8.26 16.17 3.13
CA LEU A 241 -7.40 16.99 4.00
C LEU A 241 -6.57 18.03 3.24
N PHE A 242 -6.36 17.85 1.92
CA PHE A 242 -5.71 18.87 1.09
C PHE A 242 -6.51 20.18 1.01
N ASN A 243 -7.81 20.15 1.29
CA ASN A 243 -8.65 21.34 1.40
C ASN A 243 -8.66 21.93 2.82
N HIS A 244 -8.06 21.23 3.80
CA HIS A 244 -8.09 21.54 5.23
C HIS A 244 -6.71 21.37 5.88
N VAL A 245 -5.67 21.88 5.22
CA VAL A 245 -4.26 21.64 5.61
C VAL A 245 -3.96 22.11 7.03
N GLU A 246 -4.42 23.31 7.42
CA GLU A 246 -4.19 23.87 8.77
C GLU A 246 -4.83 23.01 9.88
N LEU A 247 -6.05 22.52 9.63
CA LEU A 247 -6.76 21.60 10.53
C LEU A 247 -5.97 20.30 10.68
N ALA A 248 -5.57 19.70 9.57
CA ALA A 248 -4.81 18.46 9.56
C ALA A 248 -3.46 18.62 10.27
N GLN A 249 -2.74 19.72 10.00
CA GLN A 249 -1.44 20.01 10.60
C GLN A 249 -1.55 20.15 12.11
N THR A 250 -2.54 20.91 12.60
CA THR A 250 -2.80 21.09 14.02
C THR A 250 -2.98 19.75 14.73
N HIS A 251 -3.87 18.90 14.22
CA HIS A 251 -4.16 17.61 14.86
C HIS A 251 -3.01 16.60 14.73
N PHE A 252 -2.29 16.60 13.61
CA PHE A 252 -1.13 15.74 13.40
C PHE A 252 0.05 16.11 14.31
N GLU A 253 0.27 17.39 14.59
CA GLU A 253 1.30 17.83 15.55
C GLU A 253 0.97 17.38 16.97
N ILE A 254 -0.28 17.54 17.40
CA ILE A 254 -0.75 17.08 18.71
C ILE A 254 -0.64 15.55 18.81
N ALA A 255 -1.11 14.82 17.79
CA ALA A 255 -1.06 13.36 17.77
C ALA A 255 0.38 12.83 17.79
N ARG A 256 1.30 13.49 17.07
CA ARG A 256 2.73 13.14 17.08
C ARG A 256 3.35 13.31 18.46
N LYS A 257 3.05 14.42 19.15
CA LYS A 257 3.51 14.63 20.53
C LYS A 257 2.97 13.54 21.44
N ARG A 258 1.67 13.27 21.36
CA ARG A 258 1.01 12.25 22.18
C ARG A 258 1.59 10.86 21.93
N ALA A 259 1.77 10.47 20.67
CA ALA A 259 2.33 9.17 20.29
C ALA A 259 3.72 8.93 20.88
N LYS A 260 4.57 9.97 20.93
CA LYS A 260 5.88 9.91 21.59
C LYS A 260 5.76 9.69 23.11
N GLU A 261 4.79 10.31 23.77
CA GLU A 261 4.57 10.16 25.21
C GLU A 261 4.12 8.75 25.59
N VAL A 262 3.26 8.13 24.77
CA VAL A 262 2.68 6.80 25.05
C VAL A 262 3.43 5.65 24.36
N GLY A 263 4.48 5.94 23.60
CA GLY A 263 5.31 4.93 22.94
C GLY A 263 4.68 4.27 21.72
N VAL A 264 3.79 4.98 21.01
CA VAL A 264 3.19 4.55 19.74
C VAL A 264 4.01 5.13 18.58
N ASN A 265 4.41 4.27 17.65
CA ASN A 265 5.00 4.67 16.37
C ASN A 265 3.89 5.12 15.42
N LEU A 266 3.67 6.43 15.36
CA LEU A 266 2.69 7.06 14.50
C LEU A 266 3.33 7.52 13.18
N VAL A 267 2.83 7.00 12.07
CA VAL A 267 3.20 7.39 10.71
C VAL A 267 2.09 8.24 10.12
N LEU A 268 2.39 9.50 9.84
CA LEU A 268 1.46 10.48 9.28
C LEU A 268 1.75 10.72 7.79
N PRO A 269 0.73 10.95 6.96
CA PRO A 269 0.94 11.28 5.56
C PRO A 269 1.45 12.73 5.44
N PRO A 270 2.22 13.05 4.38
CA PRO A 270 2.64 14.43 4.12
C PRO A 270 1.41 15.30 3.84
N LEU A 271 1.36 16.50 4.42
CA LEU A 271 0.28 17.47 4.17
C LEU A 271 0.63 18.45 3.05
N ASP A 272 1.92 18.62 2.81
CA ASP A 272 2.43 19.37 1.68
C ASP A 272 2.49 18.49 0.43
N LYS A 273 2.47 19.16 -0.71
CA LYS A 273 2.70 18.58 -2.02
C LYS A 273 4.20 18.32 -2.23
N THR A 274 4.90 17.73 -1.26
CA THR A 274 6.36 17.52 -1.28
C THR A 274 6.79 16.47 -2.29
N GLU A 275 7.92 16.68 -2.95
CA GLU A 275 8.30 15.84 -4.08
C GLU A 275 8.81 14.43 -3.71
N TYR A 276 8.09 13.37 -4.10
CA TYR A 276 8.50 11.97 -3.97
C TYR A 276 8.47 11.25 -5.31
N PHE A 277 9.61 10.62 -5.63
CA PHE A 277 9.68 9.66 -6.72
C PHE A 277 8.83 8.42 -6.38
N CYS A 278 7.83 8.11 -7.21
CA CYS A 278 7.01 6.92 -7.05
C CYS A 278 7.80 5.66 -7.40
N HIS A 279 8.05 4.79 -6.42
CA HIS A 279 8.81 3.56 -6.61
C HIS A 279 7.93 2.34 -6.99
N PHE A 280 6.62 2.40 -6.76
CA PHE A 280 5.71 1.24 -6.89
C PHE A 280 5.84 0.47 -8.22
N PRO A 281 5.91 1.11 -9.41
CA PRO A 281 6.05 0.37 -10.67
C PRO A 281 7.40 -0.33 -10.85
N PHE A 282 8.38 -0.06 -9.99
CA PHE A 282 9.71 -0.65 -10.03
C PHE A 282 9.89 -1.79 -9.04
N ASP A 283 9.06 -1.88 -8.00
CA ASP A 283 9.26 -2.83 -6.92
C ASP A 283 8.02 -3.61 -6.48
N SER A 284 6.82 -3.21 -6.93
CA SER A 284 5.57 -3.89 -6.59
C SER A 284 4.79 -4.33 -7.83
N LEU A 285 4.14 -5.48 -7.73
CA LEU A 285 3.15 -5.93 -8.70
C LEU A 285 1.85 -6.27 -7.97
N TRP A 286 0.73 -5.78 -8.48
CA TRP A 286 -0.59 -5.92 -7.87
C TRP A 286 -1.44 -6.82 -8.74
N VAL A 287 -2.02 -7.86 -8.16
CA VAL A 287 -2.81 -8.89 -8.85
C VAL A 287 -4.20 -8.93 -8.25
N ASN A 288 -5.20 -8.59 -9.05
CA ASN A 288 -6.60 -8.62 -8.67
C ASN A 288 -7.17 -10.05 -8.72
N TRP A 289 -8.37 -10.22 -8.16
CA TRP A 289 -9.03 -11.53 -8.04
C TRP A 289 -9.33 -12.17 -9.42
N ASP A 290 -9.52 -11.35 -10.44
CA ASP A 290 -9.83 -11.70 -11.84
C ASP A 290 -8.58 -11.91 -12.71
N GLY A 291 -7.39 -11.89 -12.09
CA GLY A 291 -6.11 -12.07 -12.77
C GLY A 291 -5.57 -10.82 -13.46
N ALA A 292 -6.29 -9.70 -13.42
CA ALA A 292 -5.79 -8.42 -13.89
C ALA A 292 -4.54 -8.02 -13.08
N VAL A 293 -3.50 -7.60 -13.80
CA VAL A 293 -2.23 -7.19 -13.21
C VAL A 293 -2.05 -5.69 -13.37
N ARG A 294 -1.64 -5.05 -12.29
CA ARG A 294 -1.65 -3.60 -12.16
C ARG A 294 -0.38 -3.08 -11.51
N PRO A 295 0.03 -1.83 -11.82
CA PRO A 295 1.36 -1.35 -11.47
C PRO A 295 1.49 -0.81 -10.03
N CYS A 296 0.40 -0.50 -9.34
CA CYS A 296 0.46 0.11 -8.00
C CYS A 296 -0.87 0.01 -7.24
N CYS A 297 -0.85 0.44 -5.97
CA CYS A 297 -2.00 0.47 -5.07
C CYS A 297 -3.16 1.39 -5.51
N ARG A 298 -2.90 2.34 -6.42
CA ARG A 298 -3.92 3.29 -6.91
C ARG A 298 -4.56 2.85 -8.22
N ALA A 299 -3.91 1.95 -8.95
CA ALA A 299 -4.41 1.40 -10.20
C ALA A 299 -5.09 0.09 -9.84
N VAL A 300 -6.31 0.13 -9.29
CA VAL A 300 -6.97 -1.07 -8.73
C VAL A 300 -8.45 -1.19 -9.11
N TYR A 301 -9.02 -0.24 -9.87
CA TYR A 301 -10.37 -0.26 -10.47
C TYR A 301 -10.39 -0.63 -11.96
N ALA A 302 -11.40 -1.36 -12.46
CA ALA A 302 -11.45 -1.77 -13.88
C ALA A 302 -11.19 -0.65 -14.91
N ASP A 303 -11.54 0.60 -14.61
CA ASP A 303 -11.32 1.81 -15.42
C ASP A 303 -9.91 2.44 -15.30
N THR A 304 -9.05 1.87 -14.46
CA THR A 304 -7.65 2.31 -14.30
C THR A 304 -6.68 1.50 -15.16
N ILE A 305 -5.39 1.87 -15.12
CA ILE A 305 -4.36 1.19 -15.91
C ILE A 305 -4.21 -0.29 -15.52
N GLN A 306 -4.50 -1.18 -16.48
CA GLN A 306 -4.13 -2.58 -16.47
C GLN A 306 -2.89 -2.79 -17.34
N VAL A 307 -1.91 -3.54 -16.82
CA VAL A 307 -0.63 -3.83 -17.52
C VAL A 307 -0.51 -5.27 -18.02
N GLY A 308 -1.55 -6.08 -17.79
CA GLY A 308 -1.67 -7.44 -18.29
C GLY A 308 -2.72 -8.26 -17.54
N ASN A 309 -2.91 -9.52 -17.93
CA ASN A 309 -3.74 -10.49 -17.21
C ASN A 309 -3.04 -11.86 -17.14
N LEU A 310 -3.00 -12.49 -15.96
CA LEU A 310 -2.33 -13.77 -15.73
C LEU A 310 -3.03 -14.99 -16.37
N TYR A 311 -4.27 -14.86 -16.84
CA TYR A 311 -4.89 -15.87 -17.68
C TYR A 311 -4.25 -15.94 -19.07
N GLU A 312 -3.74 -14.82 -19.57
CA GLU A 312 -3.27 -14.67 -20.95
C GLU A 312 -1.75 -14.63 -21.05
N THR A 313 -1.09 -13.94 -20.11
CA THR A 313 0.33 -13.60 -20.21
C THR A 313 1.09 -13.99 -18.94
N SER A 314 2.33 -14.46 -19.08
CA SER A 314 3.16 -14.79 -17.92
C SER A 314 3.52 -13.54 -17.11
N TRP A 315 3.66 -13.67 -15.78
CA TRP A 315 4.01 -12.52 -14.93
C TRP A 315 5.32 -11.84 -15.35
N LYS A 316 6.28 -12.59 -15.93
CA LYS A 316 7.58 -12.04 -16.37
C LYS A 316 7.41 -11.11 -17.57
N ASP A 317 6.56 -11.52 -18.51
CA ASP A 317 6.29 -10.79 -19.73
C ASP A 317 5.40 -9.58 -19.45
N ILE A 318 4.51 -9.65 -18.46
CA ILE A 318 3.79 -8.49 -17.92
C ILE A 318 4.77 -7.53 -17.24
N TRP A 319 5.58 -8.03 -16.29
CA TRP A 319 6.45 -7.20 -15.46
C TRP A 319 7.50 -6.41 -16.24
N ASN A 320 8.05 -6.99 -17.31
CA ASN A 320 8.99 -6.31 -18.21
C ASN A 320 8.38 -6.09 -19.61
N GLY A 321 7.05 -6.04 -19.68
CA GLY A 321 6.29 -5.78 -20.90
C GLY A 321 6.33 -4.32 -21.34
N PRO A 322 5.81 -4.01 -22.54
CA PRO A 322 5.82 -2.65 -23.08
C PRO A 322 5.14 -1.62 -22.17
N GLN A 323 3.96 -1.94 -21.60
CA GLN A 323 3.20 -1.03 -20.72
C GLN A 323 3.97 -0.69 -19.44
N MET A 324 4.52 -1.69 -18.74
CA MET A 324 5.34 -1.46 -17.55
C MET A 324 6.62 -0.69 -17.87
N LYS A 325 7.26 -0.95 -19.02
CA LYS A 325 8.44 -0.20 -19.46
C LYS A 325 8.13 1.25 -19.77
N GLN A 326 7.01 1.52 -20.43
CA GLN A 326 6.55 2.89 -20.71
C GLN A 326 6.25 3.63 -19.41
N LEU A 327 5.54 2.99 -18.47
CA LEU A 327 5.26 3.56 -17.16
C LEU A 327 6.53 3.91 -16.38
N ARG A 328 7.51 2.99 -16.34
CA ARG A 328 8.80 3.25 -15.70
C ARG A 328 9.58 4.36 -16.41
N ARG A 329 9.57 4.37 -17.75
CA ARG A 329 10.23 5.43 -18.53
C ARG A 329 9.63 6.78 -18.19
N SER A 330 8.31 6.93 -18.25
CA SER A 330 7.67 8.22 -18.00
C SER A 330 7.85 8.73 -16.57
N LEU A 331 7.96 7.83 -15.59
CA LEU A 331 8.33 8.21 -14.22
C LEU A 331 9.80 8.63 -14.07
N LEU A 332 10.72 8.06 -14.87
CA LEU A 332 12.14 8.42 -14.85
C LEU A 332 12.43 9.71 -15.61
N THR A 333 11.82 9.86 -16.78
CA THR A 333 12.12 10.96 -17.72
C THR A 333 11.13 12.10 -17.63
N GLY A 334 9.98 11.94 -16.98
CA GLY A 334 8.87 12.91 -16.95
C GLY A 334 8.18 13.13 -18.31
N GLU A 335 8.62 12.47 -19.36
CA GLU A 335 8.07 12.52 -20.72
C GLU A 335 7.00 11.45 -20.93
N GLU A 336 6.05 11.69 -21.85
CA GLU A 336 4.98 10.72 -22.20
C GLU A 336 4.25 10.17 -20.98
N MET A 337 3.92 11.06 -20.03
CA MET A 337 3.30 10.63 -18.80
C MET A 337 1.93 10.02 -19.05
N ILE A 338 1.72 8.82 -18.50
CA ILE A 338 0.46 8.11 -18.64
C ILE A 338 -0.60 8.85 -17.82
N ASP A 339 -1.79 9.04 -18.41
CA ASP A 339 -2.91 9.81 -17.84
C ASP A 339 -3.24 9.42 -16.40
N PHE A 340 -3.27 8.11 -16.13
CA PHE A 340 -3.47 7.58 -14.78
C PHE A 340 -2.46 8.14 -13.76
N CYS A 341 -1.18 8.19 -14.11
CA CYS A 341 -0.15 8.75 -13.24
C CYS A 341 -0.27 10.26 -13.15
N ASP A 342 -0.62 10.94 -14.25
CA ASP A 342 -0.76 12.38 -14.31
C ASP A 342 -1.78 12.91 -13.28
N LYS A 343 -2.87 12.15 -13.11
CA LYS A 343 -3.99 12.43 -12.19
C LYS A 343 -3.85 11.82 -10.79
N CYS A 344 -2.77 11.09 -10.52
CA CYS A 344 -2.63 10.36 -9.26
C CYS A 344 -2.41 11.31 -8.07
N SER A 345 -3.13 11.08 -6.97
CA SER A 345 -2.96 11.80 -5.68
C SER A 345 -1.51 11.72 -5.15
N HIS A 346 -0.79 10.63 -5.44
CA HIS A 346 0.64 10.48 -5.12
C HIS A 346 1.58 11.27 -6.05
N ARG A 347 1.11 11.82 -7.18
CA ARG A 347 1.92 12.63 -8.11
C ARG A 347 1.86 14.12 -7.83
N VAL A 348 0.88 14.57 -7.06
CA VAL A 348 0.88 15.94 -6.50
C VAL A 348 2.21 16.25 -5.78
N LEU A 349 2.97 15.22 -5.46
CA LEU A 349 4.35 15.12 -5.00
C LEU A 349 5.42 15.03 -6.14
N CYS A 350 5.27 15.57 -7.36
CA CYS A 350 6.23 15.22 -8.44
C CYS A 350 6.29 16.23 -9.61
N LYS A 351 6.28 17.53 -9.34
CA LYS A 351 6.34 18.53 -10.42
C LYS A 351 7.53 19.48 -10.27
N GLU A 352 8.76 18.95 -10.42
CA GLU A 352 9.97 19.68 -10.90
C GLU A 352 11.26 18.84 -11.04
N ASN A 353 11.23 17.51 -10.83
CA ASN A 353 12.46 16.68 -10.93
C ASN A 353 13.06 16.49 -12.35
N LEU A 354 12.48 17.12 -13.37
CA LEU A 354 12.99 17.05 -14.75
C LEU A 354 14.35 17.72 -14.93
N THR A 355 14.70 18.72 -14.12
CA THR A 355 15.92 19.53 -14.34
C THR A 355 17.16 19.02 -13.59
N ARG A 356 17.01 18.07 -12.66
CA ARG A 356 18.10 17.65 -11.74
C ARG A 356 18.72 16.29 -12.04
N ILE A 357 18.16 15.51 -12.96
CA ILE A 357 18.49 14.07 -13.10
C ILE A 357 19.35 13.76 -14.35
N LEU A 358 19.62 14.74 -15.22
CA LEU A 358 20.59 14.60 -16.31
C LEU A 358 21.74 15.61 -16.13
N PRO A 359 23.02 15.19 -16.23
CA PRO A 359 24.09 16.16 -16.51
C PRO A 359 23.73 16.88 -17.80
N ARG A 360 23.71 18.22 -17.75
CA ARG A 360 23.43 19.09 -18.90
C ARG A 360 24.20 18.61 -20.13
N GLY A 361 23.44 18.24 -21.15
CA GLY A 361 24.00 17.79 -22.41
C GLY A 361 22.90 17.49 -23.42
N HIS A 362 22.00 18.44 -23.67
CA HIS A 362 21.55 18.82 -25.01
C HIS A 362 20.57 20.00 -24.91
N ALA A 363 20.85 21.03 -25.70
CA ALA A 363 20.09 22.27 -25.77
C ALA A 363 18.72 21.99 -26.40
N TYR A 364 17.66 22.49 -25.76
CA TYR A 364 16.37 22.70 -26.42
C TYR A 364 15.91 24.13 -26.16
N GLY A 365 15.39 24.72 -27.24
CA GLY A 365 15.25 26.15 -27.46
C GLY A 365 14.27 26.85 -26.53
N GLU A 366 14.45 28.16 -26.48
CA GLU A 366 13.67 29.10 -25.70
C GLU A 366 12.16 28.97 -26.01
N ALA A 367 11.36 28.85 -24.96
CA ALA A 367 9.91 29.03 -25.06
C ALA A 367 9.60 30.50 -25.43
N PRO A 368 8.55 30.78 -26.22
CA PRO A 368 8.23 32.14 -26.62
C PRO A 368 7.85 32.98 -25.40
N LYS A 369 8.48 34.15 -25.28
CA LYS A 369 8.09 35.20 -24.34
C LYS A 369 6.70 35.71 -24.75
N THR A 370 5.69 35.48 -23.91
CA THR A 370 4.44 36.24 -24.01
C THR A 370 4.65 37.60 -23.38
N GLU A 371 4.52 38.62 -24.22
CA GLU A 371 4.69 40.02 -23.90
C GLU A 371 3.72 40.51 -22.84
N THR A 372 4.26 41.34 -21.96
CA THR A 372 3.57 42.21 -21.03
C THR A 372 2.73 43.24 -21.78
N HIS A 373 1.44 43.31 -21.48
CA HIS A 373 0.67 44.54 -21.70
C HIS A 373 0.24 45.12 -20.35
N THR A 374 0.98 46.14 -19.93
CA THR A 374 0.56 47.17 -18.97
C THR A 374 -0.01 48.35 -19.74
N HIS A 375 -1.23 48.79 -19.43
CA HIS A 375 -1.70 50.18 -19.49
C HIS A 375 -2.99 50.23 -18.62
N ALA A 376 -2.97 50.83 -17.42
CA ALA A 376 -3.04 52.25 -17.09
C ALA A 376 -4.49 52.78 -17.01
N GLU A 377 -4.91 53.02 -15.75
CA GLU A 377 -5.76 54.10 -15.20
C GLU A 377 -7.08 54.53 -15.91
N THR A 378 -8.17 54.41 -15.13
CA THR A 378 -9.43 55.21 -15.08
C THR A 378 -9.26 56.72 -15.37
N PRO A 379 -10.29 57.52 -15.75
CA PRO A 379 -11.54 57.69 -14.96
C PRO A 379 -12.84 58.20 -15.65
N VAL A 380 -13.90 58.37 -14.83
CA VAL A 380 -15.03 59.34 -14.88
C VAL A 380 -16.38 58.93 -15.54
N ASN A 381 -17.40 58.94 -14.68
CA ASN A 381 -18.84 59.30 -14.80
C ASN A 381 -19.57 59.17 -16.16
N ALA A 382 -20.66 58.40 -16.13
CA ALA A 382 -22.04 58.90 -16.20
C ALA A 382 -23.00 57.85 -15.64
#